data_AF-A0A0J6S321-F1
#
_entry.id   AF-A0A0J6S321-F1
#
_cell.length_a   1.000
_cell.length_b   1.000
_cell.length_c   1.000
_cell.angle_alpha   90.00
_cell.angle_beta   90.00
_cell.angle_gamma   90.00
#
_symmetry.space_group_name_H-M   'P 1'
#
loop_
_entity.id
_entity.type
_entity.pdbx_description
1 polymer ?
#
loop_
_entity_poly.entity_id
_entity_poly.type
_entity_poly.pdbx_seq_one_letter_code
_entity_poly.pdbx_strand_id
1 'polypeptide(L)'
;GGSLRAGVTENPVLLTRSVASGETRVTMGGAPVTVWPGGGITVMADVTRLPRNAFGSVPTPAIVAPIEFTLPRDLYARLGGHDGDVVAMTDMLREIGPAARIDPWNPGHPWPAADVAGGPA
;
A
#
# COMPACT_ATOMS: atom_id res chain seq x y z
N GLY A 1 4.63 -8.55 8.54
CA GLY A 1 5.85 -9.32 8.92
C GLY A 1 7.03 -8.94 8.05
N GLY A 2 8.22 -9.50 8.29
CA GLY A 2 9.42 -9.27 7.45
C GLY A 2 9.24 -9.67 5.99
N SER A 3 8.52 -10.78 5.74
CA SER A 3 8.20 -11.29 4.40
C SER A 3 7.40 -10.31 3.54
N LEU A 4 6.48 -9.56 4.14
CA LEU A 4 5.69 -8.55 3.42
C LEU A 4 6.57 -7.47 2.80
N ARG A 5 7.61 -7.02 3.51
CA ARG A 5 8.47 -5.94 3.03
C ARG A 5 9.44 -6.42 1.94
N ALA A 6 9.91 -7.67 2.04
CA ALA A 6 10.73 -8.30 1.02
C ALA A 6 9.95 -8.57 -0.28
N GLY A 7 8.62 -8.77 -0.19
CA GLY A 7 7.76 -8.90 -1.37
C GLY A 7 7.43 -7.58 -2.07
N VAL A 8 7.78 -6.43 -1.48
CA VAL A 8 7.54 -5.10 -2.07
C VAL A 8 8.83 -4.54 -2.67
N THR A 9 9.96 -4.70 -1.96
CA THR A 9 11.30 -4.24 -2.39
C THR A 9 12.36 -5.20 -1.89
N GLU A 10 13.48 -5.32 -2.60
CA GLU A 10 14.66 -6.09 -2.18
C GLU A 10 15.29 -5.56 -0.89
N ASN A 11 15.14 -4.26 -0.57
CA ASN A 11 15.63 -3.66 0.67
C ASN A 11 14.50 -3.24 1.63
N PRO A 12 14.00 -4.16 2.49
CA PRO A 12 12.85 -3.89 3.37
C PRO A 12 13.10 -2.82 4.44
N VAL A 13 14.36 -2.50 4.73
CA VAL A 13 14.74 -1.44 5.68
C VAL A 13 14.53 -0.07 5.05
N LEU A 14 14.88 0.11 3.78
CA LEU A 14 14.69 1.39 3.10
C LEU A 14 13.22 1.74 2.92
N LEU A 15 12.37 0.75 2.61
CA LEU A 15 10.91 0.94 2.61
C LEU A 15 10.37 1.37 3.98
N THR A 16 10.91 0.79 5.06
CA THR A 16 10.51 1.19 6.42
C THR A 16 10.89 2.66 6.69
N ARG A 17 12.06 3.10 6.22
CA ARG A 17 12.52 4.48 6.35
C ARG A 17 11.71 5.45 5.49
N SER A 18 11.35 5.08 4.25
CA SER A 18 10.57 5.94 3.36
C SER A 18 9.13 6.15 3.86
N VAL A 19 8.56 5.15 4.53
CA VAL A 19 7.28 5.31 5.24
C VAL A 19 7.43 6.26 6.42
N ALA A 20 8.48 6.11 7.22
CA ALA A 20 8.73 6.97 8.38
C ALA A 20 9.04 8.43 7.99
N SER A 21 9.68 8.66 6.84
CA SER A 21 9.96 10.01 6.29
C SER A 21 8.76 10.64 5.59
N GLY A 22 7.68 9.88 5.34
CA GLY A 22 6.49 10.36 4.63
C GLY A 22 6.60 10.32 3.10
N GLU A 23 7.71 9.84 2.55
CA GLU A 23 7.92 9.68 1.11
C GLU A 23 7.10 8.52 0.51
N THR A 24 6.68 7.57 1.35
CA THR A 24 5.79 6.47 0.99
C THR A 24 4.51 6.54 1.79
N ARG A 25 3.37 6.71 1.11
CA ARG A 25 2.05 6.64 1.74
C ARG A 25 1.65 5.20 1.96
N VAL A 26 1.14 4.91 3.15
CA VAL A 26 0.52 3.63 3.48
C VAL A 26 -0.99 3.83 3.56
N THR A 27 -1.74 2.91 2.96
CA THR A 27 -3.20 2.81 3.12
C THR A 27 -3.58 1.37 3.45
N MET A 28 -4.84 1.17 3.86
CA MET A 28 -5.41 -0.16 4.01
C MET A 28 -6.78 -0.24 3.32
N GLY A 29 -6.90 -0.98 2.23
CA GLY A 29 -8.11 -1.02 1.41
C GLY A 29 -8.53 0.37 0.92
N GLY A 30 -7.56 1.25 0.68
CA GLY A 30 -7.81 2.67 0.37
C GLY A 30 -8.22 3.56 1.55
N ALA A 31 -8.36 3.04 2.77
CA ALA A 31 -8.56 3.86 3.96
C ALA A 31 -7.22 4.46 4.44
N PRO A 32 -7.22 5.73 4.93
CA PRO A 32 -6.03 6.32 5.50
C PRO A 32 -5.67 5.62 6.81
N VAL A 33 -4.37 5.57 7.10
CA VAL A 33 -3.84 4.97 8.33
C VAL A 33 -2.99 6.00 9.09
N THR A 34 -2.93 5.85 10.40
CA THR A 34 -1.98 6.57 11.24
C THR A 34 -0.72 5.73 11.38
N VAL A 35 0.43 6.26 10.96
CA VAL A 35 1.73 5.61 11.17
C VAL A 35 2.26 5.96 12.57
N TRP A 36 2.59 4.95 13.36
CA TRP A 36 3.20 5.13 14.68
C TRP A 36 4.74 5.12 14.59
N PRO A 37 5.44 5.89 15.44
CA PRO A 37 6.89 5.86 15.51
C PRO A 37 7.39 4.49 15.98
N GLY A 38 8.57 4.09 15.50
CA GLY A 38 9.22 2.85 15.90
C GLY A 38 10.25 2.35 14.88
N GLY A 39 10.86 1.20 15.16
CA GLY A 39 11.83 0.57 14.25
C GLY A 39 11.22 -0.20 13.08
N GLY A 40 9.89 -0.26 12.98
CA GLY A 40 9.14 -0.96 11.94
C GLY A 40 7.97 -0.13 11.43
N ILE A 41 7.22 -0.69 10.48
CA ILE A 41 5.98 -0.09 9.98
C ILE A 41 4.84 -0.54 10.91
N THR A 42 4.46 0.33 11.84
CA THR A 42 3.31 0.13 12.72
C THR A 42 2.23 1.13 12.31
N VAL A 43 1.02 0.64 12.02
CA VAL A 43 -0.10 1.47 11.59
C VAL A 43 -1.35 1.20 12.41
N MET A 44 -2.18 2.22 12.58
CA MET A 44 -3.56 2.08 13.06
C MET A 44 -4.52 2.47 11.93
N ALA A 45 -5.51 1.62 11.68
CA ALA A 45 -6.55 1.84 10.70
C ALA A 45 -7.94 1.72 11.36
N ASP A 46 -8.88 2.55 10.94
CA ASP A 46 -10.29 2.41 11.31
C ASP A 46 -10.97 1.40 10.38
N VAL A 47 -11.29 0.22 10.91
CA VAL A 47 -11.90 -0.89 10.15
C VAL A 47 -13.27 -0.54 9.56
N THR A 48 -13.98 0.44 10.11
CA THR A 48 -15.30 0.84 9.60
C THR A 48 -15.21 1.61 8.28
N ARG A 49 -14.01 2.10 7.96
CA ARG A 49 -13.71 2.83 6.72
C ARG A 49 -13.26 1.91 5.59
N LEU A 50 -12.91 0.65 5.87
CA LEU A 50 -12.45 -0.30 4.87
C LEU A 50 -13.63 -0.88 4.06
N PRO A 51 -13.39 -1.33 2.82
CA PRO A 51 -14.37 -2.08 2.06
C PRO A 51 -14.87 -3.32 2.81
N ARG A 52 -16.12 -3.72 2.58
CA ARG A 52 -16.64 -4.96 3.15
C ARG A 52 -15.85 -6.16 2.64
N ASN A 53 -15.54 -7.10 3.53
CA ASN A 53 -14.73 -8.29 3.24
C ASN A 53 -13.30 -7.96 2.78
N ALA A 54 -12.72 -6.88 3.30
CA ALA A 54 -11.35 -6.47 2.99
C ALA A 54 -10.27 -7.41 3.58
N PHE A 55 -10.57 -8.15 4.65
CA PHE A 55 -9.61 -9.04 5.30
C PHE A 55 -9.75 -10.48 4.81
N GLY A 56 -8.61 -11.10 4.52
CA GLY A 56 -8.51 -12.54 4.31
C GLY A 56 -8.26 -13.29 5.63
N SER A 57 -8.54 -14.59 5.63
CA SER A 57 -8.23 -15.50 6.73
C SER A 57 -7.30 -16.60 6.25
N VAL A 58 -6.40 -17.06 7.10
CA VAL A 58 -5.51 -18.21 6.85
C VAL A 58 -5.79 -19.31 7.88
N PRO A 59 -5.37 -20.57 7.64
CA PRO A 59 -5.65 -21.68 8.57
C PRO A 59 -5.04 -21.52 9.97
N THR A 60 -3.95 -20.77 10.09
CA THR A 60 -3.40 -20.33 11.38
C THR A 60 -4.20 -19.13 11.91
N PRO A 61 -4.35 -18.91 13.24
CA PRO A 61 -5.14 -17.82 13.81
C PRO A 61 -4.51 -16.43 13.55
N ALA A 62 -4.57 -15.99 12.29
CA ALA A 62 -4.04 -14.75 11.77
C ALA A 62 -4.95 -14.26 10.62
N ILE A 63 -4.99 -12.95 10.44
CA ILE A 63 -5.72 -12.29 9.35
C ILE A 63 -4.75 -11.72 8.32
N VAL A 64 -5.19 -11.65 7.06
CA VAL A 64 -4.47 -10.99 5.96
C VAL A 64 -5.13 -9.64 5.72
N ALA A 65 -4.41 -8.57 6.01
CA ALA A 65 -4.88 -7.20 5.80
C ALA A 65 -4.46 -6.69 4.41
N PRO A 66 -5.32 -5.92 3.71
CA PRO A 66 -5.00 -5.35 2.40
C PRO A 66 -4.22 -4.05 2.59
N ILE A 67 -2.91 -4.15 2.77
CA ILE A 67 -2.03 -2.98 2.94
C ILE A 67 -1.46 -2.56 1.59
N GLU A 68 -1.48 -1.26 1.29
CA GLU A 68 -0.90 -0.71 0.06
C GLU A 68 0.19 0.31 0.36
N PHE A 69 1.18 0.39 -0.53
CA PHE A 69 2.25 1.40 -0.52
C PHE A 69 2.16 2.22 -1.80
N THR A 70 2.05 3.54 -1.66
CA THR A 70 2.04 4.47 -2.80
C THR A 70 3.22 5.41 -2.69
N LEU A 71 4.03 5.48 -3.76
CA LEU A 71 5.27 6.24 -3.81
C LEU A 71 5.65 6.55 -5.27
N PRO A 72 6.51 7.57 -5.49
CA PRO A 72 7.08 7.84 -6.80
C PRO A 72 7.86 6.62 -7.36
N ARG A 73 7.80 6.42 -8.68
CA ARG A 73 8.45 5.27 -9.34
C ARG A 73 9.98 5.30 -9.21
N ASP A 74 10.58 6.48 -9.30
CA ASP A 74 12.02 6.67 -9.10
C ASP A 74 12.45 6.28 -7.68
N LEU A 75 11.64 6.61 -6.68
CA LEU A 75 11.86 6.15 -5.31
C LEU A 75 11.71 4.63 -5.24
N TYR A 76 10.64 4.05 -5.81
CA TYR A 76 10.44 2.59 -5.84
C TYR A 76 11.67 1.85 -6.40
N ALA A 77 12.22 2.32 -7.53
CA ALA A 77 13.44 1.78 -8.13
C ALA A 77 14.65 1.87 -7.16
N ARG A 78 14.87 3.04 -6.54
CA ARG A 78 15.97 3.24 -5.56
C ARG A 78 15.86 2.35 -4.32
N LEU A 79 14.64 1.99 -3.92
CA LEU A 79 14.42 1.08 -2.80
C LEU A 79 14.70 -0.40 -3.17
N GLY A 80 15.06 -0.69 -4.42
CA GLY A 80 15.19 -2.05 -4.95
C GLY A 80 13.83 -2.66 -5.29
N GLY A 81 12.90 -1.86 -5.80
CA GLY A 81 11.61 -2.32 -6.28
C GLY A 81 11.74 -3.28 -7.48
N HIS A 82 10.75 -4.13 -7.66
CA HIS A 82 10.66 -5.08 -8.76
C HIS A 82 10.17 -4.38 -10.04
N ASP A 83 10.98 -3.46 -10.58
CA ASP A 83 10.61 -2.61 -11.71
C ASP A 83 10.20 -3.38 -12.97
N GLY A 84 10.73 -4.60 -13.14
CA GLY A 84 10.35 -5.51 -14.23
C GLY A 84 8.93 -6.06 -14.13
N ASP A 85 8.34 -6.04 -12.93
CA ASP A 85 6.98 -6.52 -12.65
C ASP A 85 5.96 -5.38 -12.58
N VAL A 86 6.39 -4.13 -12.80
CA VAL A 86 5.50 -2.96 -12.80
C VAL A 86 4.62 -2.97 -14.06
N VAL A 87 3.32 -3.04 -13.86
CA VAL A 87 2.31 -3.02 -14.93
C VAL A 87 1.51 -1.73 -14.94
N ALA A 88 1.04 -1.32 -16.12
CA ALA A 88 0.16 -0.16 -16.23
C ALA A 88 -1.23 -0.48 -15.66
N MET A 89 -1.81 0.46 -14.92
CA MET A 89 -3.14 0.28 -14.32
C MET A 89 -4.23 0.03 -15.37
N THR A 90 -4.10 0.60 -16.57
CA THR A 90 -5.02 0.33 -17.69
C THR A 90 -4.98 -1.11 -18.17
N ASP A 91 -3.81 -1.75 -18.17
CA ASP A 91 -3.68 -3.14 -18.58
C ASP A 91 -4.21 -4.07 -17.50
N MET A 92 -3.89 -3.79 -16.24
CA MET A 92 -4.46 -4.51 -15.09
C MET A 92 -6.00 -4.41 -15.10
N LEU A 93 -6.59 -3.23 -15.27
CA LEU A 93 -8.05 -3.07 -15.37
C LEU A 93 -8.65 -3.82 -16.57
N ARG A 94 -7.95 -3.90 -17.70
CA ARG A 94 -8.41 -4.67 -18.87
C ARG A 94 -8.42 -6.17 -18.58
N GLU A 95 -7.40 -6.66 -17.87
CA GLU A 95 -7.22 -8.07 -17.56
C GLU A 95 -8.16 -8.56 -16.44
N ILE A 96 -8.14 -7.89 -15.29
CA ILE A 96 -8.87 -8.35 -14.10
C ILE A 96 -10.24 -7.66 -13.94
N GLY A 97 -10.45 -6.49 -14.54
CA GLY A 97 -11.66 -5.69 -14.37
C GLY A 97 -12.98 -6.43 -14.61
N PRO A 98 -13.11 -7.28 -15.65
CA PRO A 98 -14.36 -8.02 -15.91
C PRO A 98 -14.78 -8.96 -14.77
N ALA A 99 -13.83 -9.49 -13.99
CA ALA A 99 -14.08 -10.39 -12.87
C ALA A 99 -13.91 -9.72 -11.49
N ALA A 100 -13.32 -8.53 -11.45
CA ALA A 100 -13.03 -7.82 -10.22
C ALA A 100 -14.32 -7.26 -9.59
N ARG A 101 -14.39 -7.31 -8.26
CA ARG A 101 -15.34 -6.49 -7.50
C ARG A 101 -14.81 -5.06 -7.44
N ILE A 102 -15.58 -4.13 -8.00
CA ILE A 102 -15.27 -2.70 -7.97
C ILE A 102 -16.30 -2.01 -7.07
N ASP A 103 -15.85 -1.62 -5.87
CA ASP A 103 -16.67 -0.83 -4.96
C ASP A 103 -16.48 0.67 -5.27
N PRO A 104 -17.52 1.51 -5.06
CA PRO A 104 -17.38 2.96 -5.20
C PRO A 104 -16.38 3.51 -4.18
N TRP A 105 -15.62 4.52 -4.59
CA TRP A 105 -14.68 5.21 -3.71
C TRP A 105 -15.41 5.92 -2.56
N ASN A 106 -14.86 5.86 -1.35
CA ASN A 106 -15.36 6.65 -0.22
C ASN A 106 -14.87 8.10 -0.35
N PRO A 107 -15.74 9.09 -0.62
CA PRO A 107 -15.32 10.48 -0.83
C PRO A 107 -14.70 11.13 0.42
N GLY A 108 -14.91 10.55 1.61
CA GLY A 108 -14.23 10.98 2.85
C GLY A 108 -12.78 10.48 2.98
N HIS A 109 -12.29 9.68 2.02
CA HIS A 109 -10.90 9.23 1.99
C HIS A 109 -10.07 10.14 1.08
N PRO A 110 -8.84 10.51 1.50
CA PRO A 110 -7.91 11.14 0.58
C PRO A 110 -7.57 10.17 -0.54
N TRP A 111 -7.58 10.63 -1.80
CA TRP A 111 -7.17 9.79 -2.92
C TRP A 111 -5.78 9.20 -2.65
N PRO A 112 -5.57 7.88 -2.80
CA PRO A 112 -4.35 7.22 -2.33
C PRO A 112 -3.11 7.70 -3.09
N ALA A 113 -3.27 8.11 -4.35
CA ALA A 113 -2.22 8.68 -5.18
C ALA A 113 -2.17 10.22 -5.19
N ALA A 114 -2.82 10.90 -4.23
CA ALA A 114 -2.53 12.33 -4.03
C ALA A 114 -1.05 12.51 -3.66
N ASP A 115 -0.45 13.66 -3.94
CA ASP A 115 0.98 13.84 -3.67
C ASP A 115 1.34 13.52 -2.22
N VAL A 116 2.41 12.75 -2.05
CA VAL A 116 3.12 12.61 -0.78
C VAL A 116 3.97 13.87 -0.63
N ALA A 117 3.94 14.51 0.54
CA ALA A 117 4.71 15.73 0.78
C ALA A 117 6.19 15.48 0.46
N GLY A 118 6.74 16.18 -0.55
CA GLY A 118 8.14 16.09 -0.94
C GLY A 118 8.47 15.58 -2.35
N GLY A 119 7.49 15.35 -3.24
CA GLY A 119 7.77 15.08 -4.66
C GLY A 119 8.24 16.34 -5.41
N PRO A 120 9.15 16.24 -6.41
CA PRO A 120 9.55 17.41 -7.20
C PRO A 120 8.38 17.91 -8.03
N ALA A 121 8.26 19.24 -8.10
CA ALA A 121 7.37 19.95 -9.01
C ALA A 121 7.70 19.67 -10.48
#